data_AF-A0A9E4PCY4-F1
#
_entry.id   AF-A0A9E4PCY4-F1
#
_cell.length_a   1.000
_cell.length_b   1.000
_cell.length_c   1.000
_cell.angle_alpha   90.00
_cell.angle_beta   90.00
_cell.angle_gamma   90.00
#
_symmetry.space_group_name_H-M   'P 1'
#
loop_
_entity.id
_entity.type
_entity.pdbx_description
1 polymer ?
#
loop_
_entity_poly.entity_id
_entity_poly.type
_entity_poly.pdbx_seq_one_letter_code
_entity_poly.pdbx_strand_id
1 'polypeptide(L)' 'TLNAFLDHGNPKPALTSGVDEAAEAVQALERAGVSMDEVTSRLLADGVKAFADSFDALLENVDAKRMQLLVKEASR' A
#
# COMPACT_ATOMS: atom_id res chain seq x y z
N THR A 1 6.19 4.74 -11.03
CA THR A 1 4.75 4.73 -11.39
C THR A 1 4.62 4.58 -12.91
N LEU A 2 3.45 4.26 -13.45
CA LEU A 2 3.28 3.91 -14.88
C LEU A 2 3.76 5.01 -15.83
N ASN A 3 3.27 6.25 -15.66
CA ASN A 3 3.62 7.36 -16.56
C ASN A 3 5.13 7.65 -16.56
N ALA A 4 5.77 7.64 -15.38
CA ALA A 4 7.22 7.82 -15.28
C ALA A 4 8.00 6.70 -15.99
N PHE A 5 7.51 5.47 -15.91
CA PHE A 5 8.12 4.34 -16.60
C PHE A 5 7.95 4.43 -18.13
N LEU A 6 6.85 5.01 -18.63
CA LEU A 6 6.65 5.24 -20.07
C LEU A 6 7.56 6.33 -20.63
N ASP A 7 7.80 7.40 -19.87
CA ASP A 7 8.63 8.52 -20.29
C ASP A 7 10.13 8.17 -20.25
N HIS A 8 10.59 7.54 -19.16
CA HIS A 8 12.02 7.32 -18.91
C HIS A 8 12.32 6.01 -18.14
N GLY A 9 11.48 4.99 -18.28
CA GLY A 9 11.75 3.66 -17.74
C GLY A 9 12.89 2.95 -18.46
N ASN A 10 13.60 2.06 -17.75
CA ASN A 10 14.67 1.24 -18.32
C ASN A 10 14.34 -0.26 -18.15
N PRO A 11 13.66 -0.90 -19.13
CA PRO A 11 13.30 -2.30 -19.04
C PRO A 11 14.54 -3.20 -19.15
N LYS A 12 14.76 -4.03 -18.13
CA LYS A 12 15.86 -4.99 -18.04
C LYS A 12 15.47 -6.18 -17.17
N PRO A 13 16.11 -7.36 -17.30
CA PRO A 13 15.88 -8.51 -16.42
C PRO A 13 16.53 -8.29 -15.03
N ALA A 14 16.16 -7.21 -14.35
CA ALA A 14 16.78 -6.81 -13.09
C ALA A 14 16.38 -7.65 -11.88
N LEU A 15 15.27 -8.41 -11.97
CA LEU A 15 14.76 -9.17 -10.82
C LEU A 15 15.75 -10.21 -10.29
N THR A 16 16.48 -10.87 -11.20
CA THR A 16 17.48 -11.88 -10.86
C THR A 16 18.90 -11.33 -10.83
N SER A 17 19.08 -10.03 -11.05
CA SER A 17 20.38 -9.38 -11.03
C SER A 17 20.72 -8.92 -9.61
N GLY A 18 21.94 -9.18 -9.14
CA GLY A 18 22.45 -8.63 -7.89
C GLY A 18 21.84 -9.25 -6.61
N VAL A 19 21.46 -10.53 -6.66
CA VAL A 19 20.78 -11.21 -5.56
C VAL A 19 21.70 -11.38 -4.34
N ASP A 20 22.98 -11.63 -4.57
CA ASP A 20 23.96 -11.79 -3.49
C ASP A 20 24.14 -10.46 -2.74
N GLU A 21 24.28 -9.35 -3.47
CA GLU A 21 24.37 -8.00 -2.90
C GLU A 21 23.08 -7.62 -2.16
N ALA A 22 21.92 -8.04 -2.67
CA ALA A 22 20.64 -7.83 -1.98
C ALA A 22 20.57 -8.60 -0.66
N ALA A 23 21.06 -9.84 -0.61
CA ALA A 23 21.13 -10.64 0.61
C ALA A 23 22.10 -10.02 1.63
N GLU A 24 23.25 -9.52 1.18
CA GLU A 24 24.20 -8.80 2.02
C GLU A 24 23.60 -7.51 2.61
N ALA A 25 22.83 -6.77 1.82
CA ALA A 25 22.14 -5.57 2.29
C ALA A 25 21.16 -5.88 3.43
N VAL A 26 20.38 -6.97 3.31
CA VAL A 26 19.49 -7.43 4.39
C VAL A 26 20.27 -7.77 5.65
N GLN A 27 21.39 -8.49 5.53
CA GLN A 27 22.25 -8.81 6.70
C GLN A 27 22.91 -7.56 7.30
N ALA A 28 23.23 -6.55 6.49
CA ALA A 28 23.77 -5.28 6.96
C ALA A 28 22.75 -4.50 7.79
N LEU A 29 21.46 -4.53 7.43
CA LEU A 29 20.38 -3.96 8.21
C LEU A 29 20.29 -4.60 9.60
N GLU A 30 20.30 -5.93 9.67
CA GLU A 30 20.29 -6.67 10.94
C GLU A 30 21.51 -6.31 11.81
N ARG A 31 22.70 -6.25 11.22
CA ARG A 31 23.93 -5.82 11.93
C ARG A 31 23.87 -4.37 12.42
N ALA A 32 23.11 -3.50 11.74
CA ALA A 32 22.87 -2.14 12.16
C ALA A 32 21.75 -2.03 13.22
N GLY A 33 21.17 -3.14 13.65
CA GLY A 33 20.09 -3.20 14.65
C GLY A 33 18.70 -2.97 14.07
N VAL A 34 18.53 -3.06 12.74
CA VAL A 34 17.22 -2.99 12.09
C VAL A 34 16.71 -4.41 11.88
N SER A 35 15.72 -4.81 12.70
CA SER A 35 15.06 -6.11 12.55
C SER A 35 14.06 -6.09 11.40
N MET A 36 14.30 -6.91 10.38
CA MET A 36 13.38 -7.08 9.27
C MET A 36 12.06 -7.73 9.71
N ASP A 37 12.10 -8.62 10.69
CA ASP A 37 10.90 -9.25 11.26
C ASP A 37 10.00 -8.22 11.95
N GLU A 38 10.58 -7.32 12.75
CA GLU A 38 9.83 -6.25 13.40
C GLU A 38 9.23 -5.28 12.36
N VAL A 39 10.04 -4.84 11.40
CA VAL A 39 9.61 -3.93 10.33
C VAL A 39 8.46 -4.53 9.53
N THR A 40 8.59 -5.77 9.09
CA THR A 40 7.56 -6.44 8.29
C THR A 40 6.30 -6.74 9.09
N SER A 41 6.42 -7.09 10.38
CA SER A 41 5.27 -7.27 11.28
C SER A 41 4.50 -5.97 11.47
N ARG A 42 5.19 -4.85 11.66
CA ARG A 42 4.55 -3.53 11.76
C ARG A 42 3.88 -3.14 10.45
N LEU A 43 4.57 -3.27 9.32
CA LEU A 43 4.00 -2.97 8.00
C LEU A 43 2.75 -3.79 7.70
N LEU A 44 2.71 -5.06 8.12
CA LEU A 44 1.53 -5.91 7.97
C LEU A 44 0.36 -5.38 8.80
N ALA A 45 0.58 -5.10 10.10
CA ALA A 45 -0.46 -4.58 10.98
C ALA A 45 -1.02 -3.24 10.48
N ASP A 46 -0.12 -2.31 10.12
CA ASP A 46 -0.49 -0.99 9.59
C ASP A 46 -1.23 -1.12 8.25
N GLY A 47 -0.80 -2.03 7.39
CA GLY A 47 -1.43 -2.29 6.09
C GLY A 47 -2.85 -2.85 6.23
N VAL A 48 -3.06 -3.82 7.13
CA VAL A 48 -4.39 -4.36 7.42
C VAL A 48 -5.31 -3.27 7.97
N LYS A 49 -4.79 -2.45 8.90
CA LYS A 49 -5.55 -1.31 9.43
C LYS A 49 -5.93 -0.31 8.33
N ALA A 50 -4.98 0.11 7.50
CA ALA A 50 -5.24 1.08 6.44
C ALA A 50 -6.27 0.58 5.42
N PHE A 51 -6.27 -0.72 5.14
CA PHE A 51 -7.28 -1.32 4.27
C PHE A 51 -8.67 -1.34 4.91
N ALA A 52 -8.77 -1.72 6.20
CA ALA A 52 -10.02 -1.67 6.96
C ALA A 52 -10.58 -0.24 7.03
N ASP A 53 -9.75 0.73 7.41
CA ASP A 53 -10.14 2.14 7.50
C ASP A 53 -10.64 2.67 6.14
N SER A 54 -10.01 2.27 5.03
CA SER A 54 -10.45 2.64 3.67
C SER A 54 -11.79 2.01 3.29
N PHE A 55 -12.06 0.80 3.78
CA PHE A 55 -13.32 0.11 3.55
C PHE A 55 -14.47 0.72 4.36
N ASP A 56 -14.22 1.07 5.62
CA ASP A 56 -15.19 1.79 6.45
C ASP A 56 -15.56 3.13 5.82
N ALA A 57 -14.56 3.90 5.35
CA ALA A 57 -14.78 5.15 4.63
C ALA A 57 -15.60 4.94 3.34
N LEU A 58 -15.42 3.83 2.62
CA LEU A 58 -16.24 3.50 1.46
C LEU A 58 -17.71 3.30 1.86
N LEU A 59 -17.98 2.54 2.93
CA LEU A 59 -19.35 2.29 3.41
C LEU A 59 -20.03 3.58 3.87
N GLU A 60 -19.33 4.43 4.61
CA GLU A 60 -19.84 5.74 5.04
C GLU A 60 -20.25 6.61 3.84
N ASN A 61 -19.44 6.62 2.78
CA ASN A 61 -19.76 7.35 1.55
C ASN A 61 -20.99 6.79 0.84
N VAL A 62 -21.17 5.47 0.81
CA VAL A 62 -22.36 4.82 0.25
C VAL A 62 -23.61 5.19 1.04
N ASP A 63 -23.54 5.13 2.37
CA ASP A 63 -24.65 5.47 3.26
C ASP A 63 -25.03 6.95 3.16
N ALA A 64 -24.03 7.84 3.14
CA ALA A 64 -24.23 9.27 2.91
C ALA A 64 -24.96 9.50 1.57
N LYS A 65 -24.55 8.81 0.51
CA LYS A 65 -25.20 8.91 -0.80
C LYS A 65 -26.64 8.41 -0.76
N ARG A 66 -26.89 7.28 -0.09
CA ARG A 66 -28.24 6.72 0.10
C ARG A 66 -29.17 7.71 0.78
N MET A 67 -28.71 8.33 1.88
CA MET A 67 -29.51 9.32 2.63
C MET A 67 -29.83 10.56 1.79
N GLN A 68 -28.87 11.07 1.01
CA GLN A 68 -29.11 12.19 0.10
C GLN A 68 -30.19 11.90 -0.93
N LEU A 69 -30.24 10.67 -1.46
CA LEU A 69 -31.24 10.28 -2.44
C LEU A 69 -32.64 10.17 -1.81
N LEU A 70 -32.76 9.58 -0.62
CA LEU A 70 -34.04 9.47 0.10
C LEU A 70 -34.63 10.85 0.45
N VAL A 71 -33.80 11.79 0.89
CA VAL A 71 -34.24 13.17 1.16
C VAL A 71 -34.74 13.86 -0.12
N LYS A 72 -34.03 13.65 -1.24
CA LYS A 72 -34.41 14.21 -2.54
C LYS A 72 -35.74 13.65 -3.05
N GLU A 73 -36.03 12.37 -2.81
CA GLU A 73 -37.31 11.75 -3.14
C GLU A 73 -38.45 12.28 -2.26
N ALA A 74 -38.23 12.45 -0.96
CA ALA A 74 -39.23 12.99 -0.03
C ALA A 74 -39.56 14.47 -0.26
N SER A 75 -38.65 15.21 -0.89
CA SER A 75 -38.79 16.64 -1.19
C SER A 75 -39.36 16.92 -2.59
N ARG A 76 -39.75 15.88 -3.34
CA ARG A 76 -40.31 15.95 -4.69
C ARG A 76 -41.80 15.62 -4.68
#